data_AF-A0A081EVF8-F1
#
_entry.id   AF-A0A081EVF8-F1
#
_cell.length_a   1.000
_cell.length_b   1.000
_cell.length_c   1.000
_cell.angle_alpha   90.00
_cell.angle_beta   90.00
_cell.angle_gamma   90.00
#
_symmetry.space_group_name_H-M   'P 1'
#
loop_
_entity.id
_entity.type
_entity.pdbx_description
1 polymer ?
#
loop_
_entity_poly.entity_id
_entity_poly.type
_entity_poly.pdbx_seq_one_letter_code
_entity_poly.pdbx_strand_id
1 'polypeptide(L)'
;MALKKALYYGAIGLAILIGVSVVVSVVSAILSLAWAIVSGIVSLAVFVGIVYVLYKTGAWLFGGDDASDSLGGSRSSSASAGGASESRQDRLRRQYVEGQISEDEFERRIASELETEEPDDIDRKLDDINRELERER
;
A
#
# COMPACT_ATOMS: atom_id res chain seq x y z
N MET A 1 49.09 -25.91 44.42
CA MET A 1 47.78 -25.34 44.85
C MET A 1 47.37 -24.08 44.06
N ALA A 2 48.30 -23.22 43.64
CA ALA A 2 47.99 -22.00 42.89
C ALA A 2 47.27 -22.23 41.54
N LEU A 3 47.66 -23.28 40.79
CA LEU A 3 47.09 -23.57 39.46
C LEU A 3 45.58 -23.89 39.52
N LYS A 4 45.14 -24.65 40.53
CA LYS A 4 43.71 -24.98 40.72
C LYS A 4 42.88 -23.73 41.05
N LYS A 5 43.44 -22.81 41.84
CA LYS A 5 42.80 -21.53 42.15
C LYS A 5 42.68 -20.66 40.90
N ALA A 6 43.75 -20.54 40.11
CA ALA A 6 43.75 -19.78 38.86
C ALA A 6 42.70 -20.31 37.86
N LEU A 7 42.61 -21.63 37.69
CA LEU A 7 41.58 -22.26 36.85
C LEU A 7 40.16 -21.98 37.36
N TYR A 8 39.95 -22.07 38.67
CA TYR A 8 38.63 -21.84 39.28
C TYR A 8 38.16 -20.39 39.11
N TYR A 9 39.01 -19.41 39.42
CA TYR A 9 38.70 -18.00 39.20
C TYR A 9 38.56 -17.65 37.71
N GLY A 10 39.34 -18.29 36.84
CA GLY A 10 39.19 -18.18 35.39
C GLY A 10 37.82 -18.67 34.90
N ALA A 11 37.36 -19.82 35.38
CA ALA A 11 36.05 -20.37 35.01
C ALA A 11 34.88 -19.47 35.48
N ILE A 12 34.96 -18.94 36.70
CA ILE A 12 33.97 -17.99 37.22
C ILE A 12 33.97 -16.68 36.45
N GLY A 13 35.15 -16.15 36.12
CA GLY A 13 35.28 -14.96 35.27
C GLY A 13 34.62 -15.17 33.91
N LEU A 14 34.85 -16.33 33.28
CA LEU A 14 34.23 -16.68 32.00
C LEU A 14 32.71 -16.81 32.11
N ALA A 15 32.20 -17.44 33.17
CA ALA A 15 30.76 -17.57 33.39
C ALA A 15 30.07 -16.21 33.55
N ILE A 16 30.68 -15.28 34.30
CA ILE A 16 30.19 -13.91 34.44
C ILE A 16 30.22 -13.19 33.10
N LEU A 17 31.33 -13.31 32.34
CA LEU A 17 31.47 -12.68 31.04
C LEU A 17 30.37 -13.12 30.07
N ILE A 18 30.09 -14.43 30.01
CA ILE A 18 29.01 -14.98 29.19
C ILE A 18 27.67 -14.42 29.65
N GLY A 19 27.39 -14.43 30.96
CA GLY A 19 26.16 -13.86 31.50
C GLY A 19 25.95 -12.39 31.11
N VAL A 20 26.98 -11.57 31.29
CA VAL A 20 26.95 -10.15 30.89
C VAL A 20 26.77 -10.01 29.38
N SER A 21 27.47 -10.81 28.58
CA SER A 21 27.35 -10.79 27.12
C SER A 21 25.93 -11.08 26.65
N VAL A 22 25.22 -12.01 27.30
CA VAL A 22 23.81 -12.32 26.97
C VAL A 22 22.93 -11.11 27.27
N VAL A 23 23.10 -10.48 28.43
CA VAL A 23 22.32 -9.28 28.80
C VAL A 23 22.56 -8.14 27.82
N VAL A 24 23.82 -7.85 27.50
CA VAL A 24 24.19 -6.83 26.51
C VAL A 24 23.61 -7.13 25.14
N SER A 25 23.63 -8.40 24.72
CA SER A 25 23.03 -8.85 23.46
C SER A 25 21.53 -8.55 23.42
N VAL A 26 20.78 -8.91 24.46
CA VAL A 26 19.33 -8.67 24.53
C VAL A 26 19.01 -7.18 24.48
N VAL A 27 19.72 -6.38 25.27
CA VAL A 27 19.54 -4.91 25.26
C VAL A 27 19.83 -4.36 23.86
N SER A 28 20.95 -4.78 23.25
CA SER A 28 21.34 -4.33 21.92
C SER A 28 20.34 -4.75 20.85
N ALA A 29 19.74 -5.94 20.97
CA ALA A 29 18.71 -6.42 20.06
C ALA A 29 17.42 -5.58 20.14
N ILE A 30 17.03 -5.14 21.34
CA ILE A 30 15.87 -4.26 21.52
C ILE A 30 16.16 -2.88 20.91
N LEU A 31 17.34 -2.30 21.19
CA LEU A 31 17.72 -1.03 20.60
C LEU A 31 17.83 -1.11 19.07
N SER A 32 18.42 -2.18 18.53
CA SER A 32 18.54 -2.37 17.08
C SER A 32 17.19 -2.55 16.43
N LEU A 33 16.24 -3.23 17.09
CA LEU A 33 14.87 -3.37 16.61
C LEU A 33 14.17 -2.02 16.56
N ALA A 34 14.25 -1.22 17.62
CA ALA A 34 13.69 0.12 17.63
C ALA A 34 14.28 0.99 16.50
N TRP A 35 15.60 0.92 16.31
CA TRP A 35 16.28 1.65 15.24
C TRP A 35 15.91 1.14 13.85
N ALA A 36 15.72 -0.17 13.69
CA ALA A 36 15.29 -0.78 12.44
C ALA A 36 13.88 -0.34 12.06
N ILE A 37 12.96 -0.18 13.01
CA ILE A 37 11.61 0.33 12.75
C ILE A 37 11.68 1.77 12.24
N VAL A 38 12.42 2.65 12.95
CA VAL A 38 12.62 4.04 12.53
C VAL A 38 13.26 4.11 11.14
N SER A 39 14.35 3.38 10.94
CA SER A 39 15.04 3.30 9.65
C SER A 39 14.16 2.70 8.57
N GLY A 40 13.28 1.75 8.89
CA GLY A 40 12.36 1.12 7.96
C GLY A 40 11.33 2.13 7.44
N ILE A 41 10.74 2.92 8.33
CA ILE A 41 9.81 3.99 7.96
C ILE A 41 10.51 5.04 7.11
N VAL A 42 11.70 5.50 7.52
CA VAL A 42 12.48 6.49 6.76
C VAL A 42 12.86 5.95 5.40
N SER A 43 13.35 4.70 5.31
CA SER A 43 13.69 4.04 4.05
C SER A 43 12.48 3.94 3.13
N LEU A 44 11.31 3.57 3.66
CA LEU A 44 10.07 3.50 2.89
C LEU A 44 9.66 4.89 2.38
N ALA A 45 9.73 5.92 3.22
CA ALA A 45 9.42 7.29 2.83
C ALA A 45 10.38 7.80 1.74
N VAL A 46 11.67 7.52 1.86
CA VAL A 46 12.69 7.83 0.85
C VAL A 46 12.39 7.09 -0.44
N PHE A 47 12.05 5.81 -0.39
CA PHE A 47 11.71 5.01 -1.56
C PHE A 47 10.50 5.60 -2.31
N VAL A 48 9.42 5.90 -1.59
CA VAL A 48 8.23 6.57 -2.16
C VAL A 48 8.60 7.93 -2.75
N GLY A 49 9.43 8.70 -2.07
CA GLY A 49 9.92 10.00 -2.55
C GLY A 49 10.71 9.87 -3.86
N ILE A 50 11.61 8.90 -3.96
CA ILE A 50 12.38 8.64 -5.18
C ILE A 50 11.45 8.26 -6.33
N VAL A 51 10.51 7.32 -6.11
CA VAL A 51 9.54 6.90 -7.12
C VAL A 51 8.69 8.09 -7.59
N TYR A 52 8.25 8.95 -6.67
CA TYR A 52 7.48 10.15 -7.02
C TYR A 52 8.28 11.13 -7.88
N VAL A 53 9.54 11.40 -7.51
CA VAL A 53 10.42 12.28 -8.29
C VAL A 53 10.63 11.70 -9.68
N LEU A 54 10.90 10.41 -9.79
CA LEU A 54 11.11 9.72 -11.06
C LEU A 54 9.86 9.76 -11.96
N TYR A 55 8.68 9.52 -11.37
CA TYR A 55 7.41 9.65 -12.07
C TYR A 55 7.17 11.08 -12.54
N LYS A 56 7.42 12.07 -11.68
CA LYS A 56 7.17 13.48 -12.00
C LYS A 56 8.13 14.02 -13.07
N THR A 57 9.41 13.68 -12.99
CA THR A 57 10.39 14.07 -14.02
C THR A 57 10.15 13.31 -15.32
N GLY A 58 9.78 12.03 -15.26
CA GLY A 58 9.34 11.26 -16.41
C GLY A 58 8.10 11.86 -17.06
N ALA A 59 7.07 12.19 -16.29
CA ALA A 59 5.86 12.83 -16.79
C ALA A 59 6.12 14.23 -17.39
N TRP A 60 7.09 14.98 -16.86
CA TRP A 60 7.47 16.27 -17.43
C TRP A 60 8.28 16.11 -18.73
N LEU A 61 9.13 15.08 -18.81
CA LEU A 61 9.95 14.79 -19.99
C LEU A 61 9.15 14.13 -21.14
N PHE A 62 8.17 13.29 -20.80
CA PHE A 62 7.33 12.55 -21.76
C PHE A 62 5.94 13.15 -21.97
N GLY A 63 5.48 14.06 -21.10
CA GLY A 63 4.15 14.69 -21.15
C GLY A 63 4.18 16.18 -21.54
N GLY A 64 5.28 16.66 -22.11
CA GLY A 64 5.50 18.06 -22.47
C GLY A 64 4.66 18.57 -23.65
N ASP A 65 4.03 17.71 -24.46
CA ASP A 65 3.37 18.14 -25.70
C ASP A 65 1.85 17.87 -25.81
N ASP A 66 1.21 17.10 -24.91
CA ASP A 66 -0.18 16.62 -25.13
C ASP A 66 -1.14 16.78 -23.92
N ALA A 67 -0.96 17.79 -23.06
CA ALA A 67 -1.79 17.93 -21.85
C ALA A 67 -2.58 19.26 -21.73
N SER A 68 -2.74 20.02 -22.82
CA SER A 68 -3.47 21.30 -22.78
C SER A 68 -4.64 21.46 -23.75
N ASP A 69 -5.07 20.43 -24.48
CA ASP A 69 -6.13 20.59 -25.49
C ASP A 69 -7.09 19.38 -25.60
N SER A 70 -7.86 19.07 -24.55
CA SER A 70 -8.99 18.12 -24.66
C SER A 70 -10.04 18.19 -23.54
N LEU A 71 -10.15 19.30 -22.80
CA LEU A 71 -11.24 19.52 -21.83
C LEU A 71 -12.31 20.51 -22.33
N GLY A 72 -12.28 20.87 -23.61
CA GLY A 72 -13.17 21.84 -24.25
C GLY A 72 -13.96 21.27 -25.43
N GLY A 73 -14.93 20.40 -25.15
CA GLY A 73 -16.08 20.19 -26.03
C GLY A 73 -15.93 19.19 -27.17
N SER A 74 -16.50 18.01 -26.99
CA SER A 74 -17.38 17.41 -28.00
C SER A 74 -18.25 16.34 -27.37
N ARG A 75 -19.55 16.61 -27.44
CA ARG A 75 -20.63 15.73 -27.04
C ARG A 75 -20.80 14.76 -28.21
N SER A 76 -20.27 13.55 -28.08
CA SER A 76 -20.59 12.45 -28.99
C SER A 76 -20.90 11.21 -28.16
N SER A 77 -22.18 10.91 -28.16
CA SER A 77 -22.88 9.78 -27.59
C SER A 77 -22.31 8.42 -28.03
N SER A 78 -21.76 7.65 -27.09
CA SER A 78 -21.86 6.18 -27.07
C SER A 78 -21.64 5.63 -25.65
N ALA A 79 -22.71 5.03 -25.13
CA ALA A 79 -22.81 4.07 -24.03
C ALA A 79 -21.58 3.78 -23.15
N SER A 80 -21.65 4.19 -21.88
CA SER A 80 -21.08 3.42 -20.77
C SER A 80 -21.88 3.71 -19.50
N ALA A 81 -22.64 2.72 -19.04
CA ALA A 81 -23.45 2.79 -17.83
C ALA A 81 -22.63 3.04 -16.54
N GLY A 82 -21.30 2.87 -16.59
CA GLY A 82 -20.39 3.08 -15.44
C GLY A 82 -20.17 4.55 -15.02
N GLY A 83 -20.31 5.53 -15.93
CA GLY A 83 -20.10 6.94 -15.58
C GLY A 83 -21.21 7.55 -14.70
N ALA A 84 -22.41 6.95 -14.70
CA ALA A 84 -23.52 7.37 -13.86
C ALA A 84 -23.34 6.95 -12.40
N SER A 85 -22.72 5.79 -12.17
CA SER A 85 -22.39 5.27 -10.84
C SER A 85 -21.26 6.07 -10.19
N GLU A 86 -20.19 6.36 -10.94
CA GLU A 86 -19.04 7.13 -10.45
C GLU A 86 -19.43 8.56 -10.05
N SER A 87 -20.25 9.23 -10.88
CA SER A 87 -20.77 10.56 -10.57
C SER A 87 -21.76 10.59 -9.39
N ARG A 88 -22.37 9.45 -9.04
CA ARG A 88 -23.24 9.31 -7.86
C ARG A 88 -22.42 9.07 -6.60
N GLN A 89 -21.35 8.27 -6.67
CA GLN A 89 -20.40 8.06 -5.58
C GLN A 89 -19.65 9.35 -5.22
N ASP A 90 -19.25 10.15 -6.22
CA ASP A 90 -18.59 11.44 -5.99
C ASP A 90 -19.48 12.45 -5.23
N ARG A 91 -20.81 12.39 -5.44
CA ARG A 91 -21.76 13.20 -4.66
C ARG A 91 -21.85 12.76 -3.21
N LEU A 92 -21.88 11.45 -2.96
CA LEU A 92 -21.91 10.89 -1.61
C LEU A 92 -20.63 11.25 -0.83
N ARG A 93 -19.46 11.16 -1.49
CA ARG A 93 -18.18 11.57 -0.90
C ARG A 93 -18.17 13.04 -0.49
N ARG A 94 -18.72 13.92 -1.33
CA ARG A 94 -18.83 15.36 -1.02
C ARG A 94 -19.73 15.62 0.18
N GLN A 95 -20.85 14.92 0.29
CA GLN A 95 -21.80 15.05 1.40
C GLN A 95 -21.24 14.53 2.73
N TYR A 96 -20.43 13.47 2.70
CA TYR A 96 -19.73 12.98 3.90
C TYR A 96 -18.72 13.99 4.42
N VAL A 97 -17.88 14.54 3.55
CA VAL A 97 -16.86 15.55 3.91
C VAL A 97 -17.49 16.84 4.44
N GLU A 98 -18.67 17.19 3.93
CA GLU A 98 -19.44 18.35 4.36
C GLU A 98 -20.27 18.08 5.64
N GLY A 99 -20.25 16.84 6.17
CA GLY A 99 -20.95 16.44 7.38
C GLY A 99 -22.47 16.29 7.19
N GLN A 100 -22.94 16.21 5.95
CA GLN A 100 -24.36 16.06 5.62
C GLN A 100 -24.84 14.61 5.71
N ILE A 101 -23.94 13.63 5.63
CA ILE A 101 -24.21 12.20 5.88
C ILE A 101 -23.20 11.66 6.89
N SER A 102 -23.63 10.77 7.77
CA SER A 102 -22.74 10.08 8.72
C SER A 102 -21.98 8.93 8.05
N GLU A 103 -20.82 8.57 8.60
CA GLU A 103 -19.95 7.52 8.07
C GLU A 103 -20.68 6.18 7.88
N ASP A 104 -21.47 5.78 8.88
CA ASP A 104 -22.25 4.53 8.85
C ASP A 104 -23.27 4.50 7.69
N GLU A 105 -23.81 5.65 7.31
CA GLU A 105 -24.75 5.78 6.21
C GLU A 105 -24.06 5.75 4.85
N PHE A 106 -22.86 6.34 4.77
CA PHE A 106 -22.00 6.29 3.59
C PHE A 106 -21.58 4.84 3.28
N GLU A 107 -21.10 4.10 4.27
CA GLU A 107 -20.66 2.71 4.09
C GLU A 107 -21.81 1.81 3.63
N ARG A 108 -22.99 1.94 4.26
CA ARG A 108 -24.17 1.16 3.88
C ARG A 108 -24.62 1.42 2.44
N ARG A 109 -24.51 2.66 1.98
CA ARG A 109 -24.93 3.09 0.63
C ARG A 109 -23.91 2.68 -0.44
N ILE A 110 -22.62 2.75 -0.13
CA ILE A 110 -21.54 2.27 -1.01
C ILE A 110 -21.64 0.75 -1.17
N ALA A 111 -21.83 0.01 -0.07
CA ALA A 111 -21.96 -1.44 -0.10
C ALA A 111 -23.17 -1.91 -0.93
N SER A 112 -24.32 -1.24 -0.79
CA SER A 112 -25.52 -1.61 -1.57
C SER A 112 -25.37 -1.36 -3.07
N GLU A 113 -24.61 -0.34 -3.47
CA GLU A 113 -24.42 -0.03 -4.90
C GLU A 113 -23.34 -0.93 -5.52
N LEU A 114 -22.32 -1.33 -4.75
CA LEU A 114 -21.27 -2.26 -5.20
C LEU A 114 -21.78 -3.70 -5.35
N GLU A 115 -22.78 -4.11 -4.57
CA GLU A 115 -23.43 -5.44 -4.70
C GLU A 115 -24.39 -5.51 -5.90
N THR A 116 -24.95 -4.37 -6.34
CA THR A 116 -25.78 -4.29 -7.55
C THR A 116 -24.99 -4.14 -8.85
N GLU A 117 -23.68 -3.87 -8.78
CA GLU A 117 -22.76 -4.07 -9.92
C GLU A 117 -22.39 -5.56 -9.95
N GLU A 118 -23.37 -6.29 -10.46
CA GLU A 118 -23.64 -7.72 -10.39
C GLU A 118 -22.45 -8.59 -10.84
N PRO A 119 -22.09 -9.66 -10.11
CA PRO A 119 -21.12 -10.66 -10.59
C PRO A 119 -21.54 -11.30 -11.94
N ASP A 120 -22.83 -11.24 -12.30
CA ASP A 120 -23.38 -11.79 -13.55
C ASP A 120 -22.89 -11.04 -14.82
N ASP A 121 -22.54 -9.76 -14.73
CA ASP A 121 -22.00 -9.00 -15.86
C ASP A 121 -20.50 -9.30 -16.09
N ILE A 122 -19.77 -9.62 -15.02
CA ILE A 122 -18.38 -10.06 -15.10
C ILE A 122 -18.31 -11.46 -15.69
N ASP A 123 -19.10 -12.41 -15.19
CA ASP A 123 -19.13 -13.79 -15.69
C ASP A 123 -19.51 -13.86 -17.18
N ARG A 124 -20.49 -13.05 -17.61
CA ARG A 124 -20.87 -12.96 -19.03
C ARG A 124 -19.73 -12.44 -19.92
N LYS A 125 -18.91 -11.51 -19.42
CA LYS A 125 -17.79 -10.94 -20.16
C LYS A 125 -16.60 -11.91 -20.24
N LEU A 126 -16.37 -12.71 -19.18
CA LEU A 126 -15.37 -13.78 -19.18
C LEU A 126 -15.72 -14.89 -20.18
N ASP A 127 -16.98 -15.29 -20.27
CA ASP A 127 -17.44 -16.30 -21.23
C ASP A 127 -17.24 -15.85 -22.69
N ASP A 128 -17.50 -14.57 -22.98
CA ASP A 128 -17.34 -14.03 -24.34
C ASP A 128 -15.86 -13.98 -24.76
N ILE A 129 -14.97 -13.60 -23.84
CA ILE A 129 -13.51 -13.61 -24.06
C ILE A 129 -13.00 -15.04 -24.28
N ASN A 130 -13.46 -16.00 -23.46
CA ASN A 130 -13.05 -17.40 -23.60
C ASN A 130 -13.48 -17.97 -24.96
N ARG A 131 -14.67 -17.60 -25.44
CA ARG A 131 -15.20 -18.01 -26.75
C ARG A 131 -14.43 -17.41 -27.92
N GLU A 132 -13.88 -16.22 -27.77
CA GLU A 132 -13.05 -15.58 -28.78
C GLU A 132 -11.67 -16.23 -28.89
N LEU A 133 -11.06 -16.58 -27.75
CA LEU A 133 -9.80 -17.33 -27.69
C LEU A 133 -9.89 -18.74 -28.31
N GLU A 134 -11.05 -19.40 -28.24
CA GLU A 134 -11.27 -20.70 -28.90
C GLU A 134 -11.39 -20.59 -30.42
N ARG A 135 -11.77 -19.43 -30.98
CA ARG A 135 -11.86 -19.24 -32.44
C ARG A 135 -10.52 -18.95 -33.11
N GLU A 136 -9.53 -18.50 -32.34
CA GLU A 136 -8.17 -18.23 -32.84
C GLU A 136 -7.23 -19.44 -32.80
N ARG A 137 -7.71 -20.63 -32.36
CA ARG A 137 -6.97 -21.91 -32.48
C ARG A 137 -7.46 -22.76 -33.65
#